data_AF-A0A6G4ZNW9-F1
#
_entry.id   AF-A0A6G4ZNW9-F1
#
_cell.length_a   1.000
_cell.length_b   1.000
_cell.length_c   1.000
_cell.angle_alpha   90.00
_cell.angle_beta   90.00
_cell.angle_gamma   90.00
#
_symmetry.space_group_name_H-M   'P 1'
#
loop_
_entity.id
_entity.type
_entity.pdbx_description
1 polymer ?
#
loop_
_entity_poly.entity_id
_entity_poly.type
_entity_poly.pdbx_seq_one_letter_code
_entity_poly.pdbx_strand_id
1 'polypeptide(L)'
;MKIKQKYQLSKVVKVLEVVLYEKSKTYDDISYLNEDTAFYECALKLVHNGLFNILAELDFEDEAFLILDEVTMTLSDVMKETQHVYRYSVIDEKGEHKHKTDRKGHVIGMLEWALDYIVGNIEVEEL
;
A
#
# COMPACT_ATOMS: atom_id res chain seq x y z
N MET A 1 -5.17 2.42 -19.58
CA MET A 1 -6.29 1.76 -18.85
C MET A 1 -7.69 2.04 -19.41
N LYS A 2 -8.58 1.03 -19.44
CA LYS A 2 -10.02 1.13 -19.77
C LYS A 2 -10.88 1.34 -18.50
N ILE A 3 -12.13 1.77 -18.68
CA ILE A 3 -13.09 2.06 -17.59
C ILE A 3 -13.21 0.92 -16.58
N LYS A 4 -13.32 -0.33 -17.04
CA LYS A 4 -13.41 -1.50 -16.15
C LYS A 4 -12.20 -1.61 -15.20
N GLN A 5 -11.00 -1.38 -15.72
CA GLN A 5 -9.77 -1.45 -14.93
C GLN A 5 -9.64 -0.27 -13.99
N LYS A 6 -10.03 0.94 -14.43
CA LYS A 6 -10.11 2.12 -13.55
C LYS A 6 -11.05 1.87 -12.36
N TYR A 7 -12.21 1.28 -12.62
CA TYR A 7 -13.18 0.90 -11.58
C TYR A 7 -12.68 -0.21 -10.65
N GLN A 8 -11.89 -1.18 -11.14
CA GLN A 8 -11.26 -2.17 -10.28
C GLN A 8 -10.16 -1.52 -9.41
N LEU A 9 -9.38 -0.61 -9.99
CA LEU A 9 -8.34 0.12 -9.27
C LEU A 9 -8.93 1.01 -8.17
N SER A 10 -10.04 1.71 -8.44
CA SER A 10 -10.69 2.55 -7.43
C SER A 10 -11.17 1.75 -6.22
N LYS A 11 -11.57 0.49 -6.40
CA LYS A 11 -11.86 -0.41 -5.28
C LYS A 11 -10.63 -0.75 -4.44
N VAL A 12 -9.50 -1.01 -5.09
CA VAL A 12 -8.24 -1.29 -4.38
C VAL A 12 -7.77 -0.06 -3.61
N VAL A 13 -7.83 1.11 -4.22
CA VAL A 13 -7.53 2.39 -3.58
C VAL A 13 -8.46 2.63 -2.40
N LYS A 14 -9.76 2.36 -2.56
CA LYS A 14 -10.71 2.50 -1.45
C LYS A 14 -10.39 1.57 -0.28
N VAL A 15 -9.94 0.34 -0.54
CA VAL A 15 -9.47 -0.57 0.52
C VAL A 15 -8.28 0.06 1.25
N LEU A 16 -7.29 0.58 0.53
CA LEU A 16 -6.12 1.23 1.13
C LEU A 16 -6.53 2.39 2.01
N GLU A 17 -7.38 3.29 1.52
CA GLU A 17 -7.90 4.42 2.30
C GLU A 17 -8.66 3.99 3.56
N VAL A 18 -9.50 2.94 3.48
CA VAL A 18 -10.26 2.45 4.63
C VAL A 18 -9.32 1.87 5.69
N VAL A 19 -8.35 1.07 5.26
CA VAL A 19 -7.35 0.42 6.12
C VAL A 19 -6.46 1.45 6.81
N LEU A 20 -6.06 2.52 6.11
CA LEU A 20 -5.13 3.53 6.61
C LEU A 20 -5.84 4.68 7.36
N TYR A 21 -6.98 5.17 6.88
CA TYR A 21 -7.53 6.47 7.28
C TYR A 21 -8.95 6.47 7.86
N GLU A 22 -9.82 5.51 7.52
CA GLU A 22 -11.16 5.48 8.13
C GLU A 22 -11.11 4.86 9.53
N LYS A 23 -10.18 3.93 9.75
CA LYS A 23 -9.90 3.39 11.08
C LYS A 23 -9.08 4.30 11.99
N SER A 24 -8.26 5.18 11.41
CA SER A 24 -7.50 6.19 12.17
C SER A 24 -8.40 7.19 12.89
N LYS A 25 -9.58 7.48 12.32
CA LYS A 25 -10.54 8.46 12.83
C LYS A 25 -11.42 7.95 13.98
N THR A 26 -11.46 6.64 14.22
CA THR A 26 -12.31 6.04 15.26
C THR A 26 -11.60 5.80 16.58
N TYR A 27 -10.28 6.02 16.63
CA TYR A 27 -9.45 5.56 17.71
C TYR A 27 -8.35 6.59 18.00
N ASP A 28 -8.44 7.27 19.16
CA ASP A 28 -7.34 8.06 19.72
C ASP A 28 -6.03 7.26 19.62
N ASP A 29 -4.91 7.95 19.35
CA ASP A 29 -3.54 7.48 19.05
C ASP A 29 -3.03 6.25 19.83
N ILE A 30 -3.64 5.91 20.96
CA ILE A 30 -3.30 4.80 21.85
C ILE A 30 -3.84 3.45 21.32
N SER A 31 -4.91 3.43 20.52
CA SER A 31 -5.54 2.18 20.04
C SER A 31 -4.84 1.55 18.83
N TYR A 32 -4.03 2.31 18.10
CA TYR A 32 -3.12 1.74 17.10
C TYR A 32 -2.17 0.71 17.70
N LEU A 33 -1.88 0.72 19.01
CA LEU A 33 -1.06 -0.29 19.65
C LEU A 33 -1.78 -1.64 19.83
N ASN A 34 -3.12 -1.70 19.70
CA ASN A 34 -3.93 -2.89 19.97
C ASN A 34 -4.41 -3.62 18.70
N GLU A 35 -4.18 -3.09 17.49
CA GLU A 35 -4.52 -3.84 16.28
C GLU A 35 -3.48 -4.90 15.96
N ASP A 36 -3.94 -6.11 15.66
CA ASP A 36 -3.06 -7.25 15.39
C ASP A 36 -2.27 -7.02 14.08
N THR A 37 -0.99 -7.37 14.08
CA THR A 37 -0.15 -7.40 12.88
C THR A 37 -0.84 -8.21 11.77
N ALA A 38 -1.57 -9.26 12.15
CA ALA A 38 -2.34 -10.08 11.22
C ALA A 38 -3.40 -9.32 10.41
N PHE A 39 -3.99 -8.24 10.96
CA PHE A 39 -4.95 -7.42 10.23
C PHE A 39 -4.31 -6.73 9.03
N TYR A 40 -3.17 -6.07 9.26
CA TYR A 40 -2.44 -5.36 8.20
C TYR A 40 -1.82 -6.34 7.20
N GLU A 41 -1.37 -7.51 7.63
CA GLU A 41 -0.90 -8.55 6.71
C GLU A 41 -2.04 -9.14 5.85
N CYS A 42 -3.27 -9.18 6.37
CA CYS A 42 -4.44 -9.54 5.58
C CYS A 42 -4.76 -8.46 4.55
N ALA A 43 -4.70 -7.18 4.93
CA ALA A 43 -4.87 -6.06 4.02
C ALA A 43 -3.81 -6.05 2.90
N LEU A 44 -2.54 -6.28 3.25
CA LEU A 44 -1.42 -6.44 2.30
C LEU A 44 -1.73 -7.51 1.24
N LYS A 45 -2.19 -8.69 1.66
CA LYS A 45 -2.58 -9.77 0.74
C LYS A 45 -3.77 -9.39 -0.13
N LEU A 46 -4.77 -8.70 0.44
CA LEU A 46 -5.96 -8.28 -0.30
C LEU A 46 -5.60 -7.28 -1.40
N VAL A 47 -4.80 -6.27 -1.06
CA VAL A 47 -4.33 -5.23 -2.00
C VAL A 47 -3.49 -5.87 -3.10
N HIS A 48 -2.48 -6.67 -2.74
CA HIS A 48 -1.65 -7.41 -3.71
C HIS A 48 -2.49 -8.20 -4.70
N ASN A 49 -3.46 -8.99 -4.21
CA ASN A 49 -4.31 -9.79 -5.08
C ASN A 49 -5.24 -8.94 -5.96
N GLY A 50 -5.72 -7.81 -5.44
CA GLY A 50 -6.49 -6.84 -6.22
C GLY A 50 -5.69 -6.27 -7.39
N LEU A 51 -4.46 -5.84 -7.14
CA LEU A 51 -3.56 -5.31 -8.16
C LEU A 51 -3.16 -6.36 -9.19
N PHE A 52 -2.82 -7.58 -8.73
CA PHE A 52 -2.46 -8.69 -9.62
C PHE A 52 -3.57 -9.03 -10.63
N ASN A 53 -4.83 -8.99 -10.19
CA ASN A 53 -5.97 -9.21 -11.08
C ASN A 53 -6.14 -8.10 -12.12
N ILE A 54 -5.80 -6.86 -11.79
CA ILE A 54 -5.84 -5.73 -12.73
C ILE A 54 -4.73 -5.89 -13.76
N LEU A 55 -3.50 -6.20 -13.31
CA LEU A 55 -2.34 -6.42 -14.18
C LEU A 55 -2.59 -7.47 -15.25
N ALA A 56 -3.26 -8.57 -14.90
CA ALA A 56 -3.62 -9.63 -15.85
C ALA A 56 -4.51 -9.15 -17.03
N GLU A 57 -5.14 -7.97 -16.91
CA GLU A 57 -5.99 -7.38 -17.95
C GLU A 57 -5.35 -6.17 -18.66
N LEU A 58 -4.15 -5.76 -18.27
CA LEU A 58 -3.44 -4.62 -18.84
C LEU A 58 -2.43 -5.04 -19.92
N ASP A 59 -2.11 -4.10 -20.81
CA ASP A 59 -1.04 -4.28 -21.79
C ASP A 59 0.31 -4.02 -21.09
N PHE A 60 1.31 -4.86 -21.35
CA PHE A 60 2.62 -4.80 -20.69
C PHE A 60 3.39 -3.50 -21.01
N GLU A 61 3.04 -2.85 -22.12
CA GLU A 61 3.61 -1.56 -22.52
C GLU A 61 2.84 -0.34 -21.97
N ASP A 62 1.70 -0.53 -21.30
CA ASP A 62 0.93 0.56 -20.68
C ASP A 62 1.70 1.09 -19.45
N GLU A 63 1.84 2.41 -19.34
CA GLU A 63 2.50 3.06 -18.20
C GLU A 63 1.83 2.66 -16.86
N ALA A 64 0.51 2.49 -16.86
CA ALA A 64 -0.21 2.00 -15.69
C ALA A 64 0.13 0.54 -15.35
N PHE A 65 0.49 -0.29 -16.34
CA PHE A 65 1.00 -1.63 -16.06
C PHE A 65 2.31 -1.53 -15.28
N LEU A 66 3.26 -0.72 -15.75
CA LEU A 66 4.57 -0.58 -15.10
C LEU A 66 4.43 -0.09 -13.65
N ILE A 67 3.58 0.90 -13.41
CA ILE A 67 3.31 1.44 -12.07
C ILE A 67 2.68 0.37 -11.17
N LEU A 68 1.64 -0.31 -11.64
CA LEU A 68 0.94 -1.32 -10.83
C LEU A 68 1.79 -2.57 -10.62
N ASP A 69 2.67 -2.92 -11.56
CA ASP A 69 3.59 -4.05 -11.45
C ASP A 69 4.64 -3.78 -10.37
N GLU A 70 5.23 -2.58 -10.36
CA GLU A 70 6.19 -2.17 -9.33
C GLU A 70 5.59 -2.26 -7.93
N VAL A 71 4.37 -1.75 -7.75
CA VAL A 71 3.67 -1.87 -6.46
C VAL A 71 3.40 -3.33 -6.12
N THR A 72 2.88 -4.11 -7.07
CA THR A 72 2.52 -5.51 -6.83
C THR A 72 3.74 -6.35 -6.46
N MET A 73 4.86 -6.19 -7.17
CA MET A 73 6.10 -6.91 -6.87
C MET A 73 6.69 -6.49 -5.53
N THR A 74 6.68 -5.19 -5.21
CA THR A 74 7.15 -4.69 -3.91
C THR A 74 6.33 -5.28 -2.75
N LEU A 75 5.00 -5.29 -2.85
CA LEU A 75 4.14 -5.90 -1.84
C LEU A 75 4.34 -7.42 -1.76
N SER A 76 4.64 -8.08 -2.88
CA SER A 76 5.00 -9.51 -2.93
C SER A 76 6.24 -9.81 -2.11
N ASP A 77 7.25 -8.95 -2.20
CA ASP A 77 8.50 -9.10 -1.46
C ASP A 77 8.31 -8.81 0.03
N VAL A 78 7.55 -7.76 0.38
CA VAL A 78 7.17 -7.47 1.77
C VAL A 78 6.45 -8.66 2.41
N MET A 79 5.63 -9.42 1.68
CA MET A 79 4.99 -10.64 2.21
C MET A 79 5.97 -11.78 2.53
N LYS A 80 7.15 -11.83 1.88
CA LYS A 80 8.15 -12.89 2.07
C LYS A 80 9.17 -12.55 3.15
N GLU A 81 9.20 -11.31 3.60
CA GLU A 81 10.09 -10.84 4.65
C GLU A 81 9.82 -11.51 6.00
N THR A 82 10.90 -11.82 6.72
CA THR A 82 10.87 -12.49 8.02
C THR A 82 11.62 -11.72 9.10
N GLN A 83 12.05 -10.49 8.81
CA GLN A 83 12.79 -9.65 9.74
C GLN A 83 11.88 -9.19 10.88
N HIS A 84 12.46 -9.04 12.08
CA HIS A 84 11.75 -8.50 13.24
C HIS A 84 11.94 -6.99 13.43
N VAL A 85 12.96 -6.42 12.78
CA VAL A 85 13.30 -5.00 12.87
C VAL A 85 13.56 -4.47 11.48
N TYR A 86 12.75 -3.49 11.09
CA TYR A 86 12.82 -2.80 9.81
C TYR A 86 13.44 -1.43 10.00
N ARG A 87 14.15 -0.95 8.98
CA ARG A 87 14.85 0.35 8.99
C ARG A 87 14.42 1.15 7.78
N TYR A 88 14.12 2.41 7.99
CA TYR A 88 13.84 3.36 6.91
C TYR A 88 14.47 4.71 7.24
N SER A 89 14.59 5.56 6.23
CA SER A 89 15.15 6.90 6.36
C SER A 89 14.18 7.93 5.76
N VAL A 90 13.96 9.02 6.48
CA VAL A 90 13.20 10.19 5.98
C VAL A 90 14.21 11.30 5.71
N ILE A 91 14.16 11.89 4.52
CA ILE A 91 15.01 13.03 4.18
C ILE A 91 14.13 14.28 4.20
N ASP A 92 14.45 15.23 5.08
CA ASP A 92 13.80 16.52 5.17
C ASP A 92 14.81 17.68 5.07
N GLU A 93 14.35 18.91 5.28
CA GLU A 93 15.18 20.13 5.28
C GLU A 93 16.32 20.11 6.32
N LYS A 94 16.27 19.21 7.31
CA LYS A 94 17.28 19.02 8.37
C LYS A 94 18.20 17.83 8.10
N GLY A 95 18.00 17.08 7.02
CA GLY A 95 18.84 15.97 6.59
C GLY A 95 18.16 14.60 6.64
N GLU A 96 18.97 13.53 6.64
CA GLU A 96 18.49 12.14 6.70
C GLU A 96 18.25 11.71 8.16
N HIS A 97 17.02 11.30 8.48
CA HIS A 97 16.62 10.77 9.77
C HIS A 97 16.37 9.28 9.66
N LYS A 98 17.10 8.47 10.44
CA LYS A 98 16.98 7.00 10.42
C LYS A 98 16.02 6.54 11.49
N HIS A 99 15.06 5.72 11.10
CA HIS A 99 14.03 5.17 11.96
C HIS A 99 14.09 3.65 11.97
N LYS A 100 13.52 3.07 13.03
CA LYS A 100 13.29 1.63 13.16
C LYS A 100 11.82 1.40 13.42
N THR A 101 11.31 0.30 12.89
CA THR A 101 9.92 -0.13 13.14
C THR A 101 9.83 -1.65 13.24
N ASP A 102 8.73 -2.13 13.79
CA ASP A 102 8.39 -3.55 13.85
C ASP A 102 7.67 -3.99 12.56
N ARG A 103 7.27 -5.26 12.49
CA ARG A 103 6.57 -5.81 11.31
C ARG A 103 5.30 -5.03 10.99
N LYS A 104 4.55 -4.65 12.01
CA LYS A 104 3.30 -3.93 11.85
C LYS A 104 3.54 -2.57 11.22
N GLY A 105 4.41 -1.75 11.81
CA GLY A 105 4.70 -0.42 11.27
C GLY A 105 5.35 -0.46 9.90
N HIS A 106 6.13 -1.51 9.61
CA HIS A 106 6.66 -1.73 8.26
C HIS A 106 5.55 -1.99 7.22
N VAL A 107 4.62 -2.91 7.51
CA VAL A 107 3.51 -3.21 6.59
C VAL A 107 2.61 -1.99 6.39
N ILE A 108 2.32 -1.22 7.45
CA ILE A 108 1.57 0.04 7.33
C ILE A 108 2.28 1.00 6.39
N GLY A 109 3.58 1.26 6.60
CA GLY A 109 4.33 2.18 5.74
C GLY A 109 4.40 1.72 4.28
N MET A 110 4.42 0.41 4.02
CA MET A 110 4.37 -0.12 2.65
C MET A 110 2.99 0.02 2.00
N LEU A 111 1.91 -0.06 2.78
CA LEU A 111 0.55 0.22 2.31
C LEU A 111 0.34 1.72 2.03
N GLU A 112 0.89 2.60 2.87
CA GLU A 112 0.89 4.05 2.65
C GLU A 112 1.65 4.41 1.37
N TRP A 113 2.87 3.89 1.22
CA TRP A 113 3.65 4.05 0.00
C TRP A 113 2.90 3.55 -1.25
N ALA A 114 2.28 2.37 -1.17
CA ALA A 114 1.53 1.81 -2.29
C ALA A 114 0.35 2.71 -2.68
N LEU A 115 -0.37 3.27 -1.70
CA LEU A 115 -1.43 4.23 -1.95
C LEU A 115 -0.86 5.46 -2.66
N ASP A 116 0.09 6.15 -2.03
CA ASP A 116 0.67 7.40 -2.54
C ASP A 116 1.27 7.22 -3.94
N TYR A 117 1.93 6.09 -4.20
CA TYR A 117 2.50 5.79 -5.51
C TYR A 117 1.43 5.57 -6.57
N ILE A 118 0.32 4.88 -6.24
CA ILE A 118 -0.79 4.69 -7.17
C ILE A 118 -1.48 6.03 -7.48
N VAL A 119 -1.94 6.77 -6.46
CA VAL A 119 -2.68 8.03 -6.69
C VAL A 119 -1.79 9.13 -7.27
N GLY A 120 -0.50 9.11 -6.94
CA GLY A 120 0.48 10.06 -7.47
C GLY A 120 0.80 9.86 -8.95
N ASN A 121 0.63 8.65 -9.49
CA ASN A 121 1.01 8.32 -10.86
C ASN A 121 -0.16 7.88 -11.76
N ILE A 122 -1.31 7.53 -11.21
CA ILE A 122 -2.49 7.09 -11.96
C ILE A 122 -3.70 7.90 -11.55
N GLU A 123 -4.44 8.42 -12.53
CA GLU A 123 -5.76 9.03 -12.30
C GLU A 123 -6.77 7.94 -11.91
N VAL A 124 -7.14 7.92 -10.64
CA VAL A 124 -8.14 7.03 -10.07
C VAL A 124 -9.46 7.79 -9.97
N GLU A 125 -10.52 7.28 -10.61
CA GLU A 125 -11.85 7.89 -10.50
C GLU A 125 -12.41 7.69 -9.09
N GLU A 126 -12.81 8.78 -8.43
CA GLU A 126 -13.62 8.74 -7.22
C GLU A 126 -15.00 8.14 -7.54
N LEU A 127 -15.46 7.20 -6.70
CA LEU A 127 -16.76 6.53 -6.85
C LEU A 127 -17.92 7.37 -6.32
#